data_AF-A0A7C3QH63-F1
#
_entry.id   AF-A0A7C3QH63-F1
#
_cell.length_a   1.000
_cell.length_b   1.000
_cell.length_c   1.000
_cell.angle_alpha   90.00
_cell.angle_beta   90.00
_cell.angle_gamma   90.00
#
_symmetry.space_group_name_H-M   'P 1'
#
loop_
_entity.id
_entity.type
_entity.pdbx_description
1 polymer ?
#
loop_
_entity_poly.entity_id
_entity_poly.type
_entity_poly.pdbx_seq_one_letter_code
_entity_poly.pdbx_strand_id
1 'polypeptide(L)'
;MARCDVIFSNTGHPMHFYNVEKAVGRGSLNETSDVLLVQYMLKATYESSTAGASLTGAPKGVLKVSGVADELTFDLIRHFQKSMQKLGIPTVDDGRIDPVPRSTTAYDMTKRAFQHTIISLNHALHTVRPNDYPRLWNAPDCPPALRERLFIYWVAGEYMRY
;
A
#
# COMPACT_ATOMS: atom_id res chain seq x y z
N MET A 1 2.71 11.46 5.53
CA MET A 1 1.30 11.17 5.80
C MET A 1 0.69 10.43 4.63
N ALA A 2 -0.08 9.39 4.93
CA ALA A 2 -0.71 8.57 3.89
C ALA A 2 -1.65 9.39 3.01
N ARG A 3 -1.63 9.10 1.71
CA ARG A 3 -2.44 9.83 0.73
C ARG A 3 -2.94 8.93 -0.40
N CYS A 4 -3.93 9.43 -1.12
CA CYS A 4 -4.42 8.86 -2.37
C CYS A 4 -4.10 9.83 -3.51
N ASP A 5 -3.27 9.40 -4.46
CA ASP A 5 -2.97 10.12 -5.68
C ASP A 5 -3.86 9.57 -6.82
N VAL A 6 -4.21 10.41 -7.80
CA VAL A 6 -4.79 9.94 -9.07
C VAL A 6 -3.69 9.92 -10.11
N ILE A 7 -3.29 8.72 -10.53
CA ILE A 7 -2.34 8.51 -11.62
C ILE A 7 -3.08 8.10 -12.88
N PHE A 8 -2.45 8.27 -14.05
CA PHE A 8 -3.04 7.85 -15.32
C PHE A 8 -2.33 6.60 -15.84
N SER A 9 -3.11 5.60 -16.25
CA SER A 9 -2.59 4.42 -16.95
C SER A 9 -2.01 4.79 -18.32
N ASN A 10 -1.32 3.86 -18.95
CA ASN A 10 -0.87 4.01 -20.35
C ASN A 10 -2.05 4.20 -21.34
N THR A 11 -3.27 3.81 -20.95
CA THR A 11 -4.50 4.02 -21.74
C THR A 11 -5.21 5.34 -21.40
N GLY A 12 -4.63 6.18 -20.53
CA GLY A 12 -5.20 7.47 -20.13
C GLY A 12 -6.35 7.35 -19.12
N HIS A 13 -6.62 6.16 -18.58
CA HIS A 13 -7.64 6.01 -17.54
C HIS A 13 -7.09 6.42 -16.18
N PRO A 14 -7.82 7.23 -15.40
CA PRO A 14 -7.43 7.58 -14.05
C PRO A 14 -7.51 6.34 -13.15
N MET A 15 -6.49 6.16 -12.32
CA MET A 15 -6.39 5.10 -11.32
C MET A 15 -6.01 5.71 -9.98
N HIS A 16 -6.63 5.21 -8.92
CA HIS A 16 -6.26 5.57 -7.56
C HIS A 16 -4.97 4.83 -7.16
N PHE A 17 -4.04 5.56 -6.55
CA PHE A 17 -2.79 5.04 -6.03
C PHE A 17 -2.58 5.51 -4.60
N TYR A 18 -2.58 4.56 -3.66
CA TYR A 18 -2.36 4.84 -2.25
C TYR A 18 -0.86 4.83 -1.96
N ASN A 19 -0.37 5.91 -1.36
CA ASN A 19 1.06 6.08 -1.14
C ASN A 19 1.32 6.50 0.30
N VAL A 20 2.52 6.18 0.76
CA VAL A 20 3.07 6.74 1.99
C VAL A 20 3.85 8.01 1.65
N GLU A 21 4.07 8.91 2.61
CA GLU A 21 5.05 10.00 2.42
C GLU A 21 6.32 9.81 3.24
N LYS A 22 6.23 9.16 4.39
CA LYS A 22 7.40 8.73 5.17
C LYS A 22 7.50 7.22 5.13
N ALA A 23 8.74 6.73 5.13
CA ALA A 23 9.01 5.30 5.09
C ALA A 23 8.41 4.59 6.32
N VAL A 24 7.91 3.37 6.09
CA VAL A 24 7.39 2.48 7.13
C VAL A 24 8.26 1.24 7.18
N GLY A 25 8.85 0.94 8.33
CA GLY A 25 9.79 -0.16 8.54
C GLY A 25 10.79 0.11 9.65
N ARG A 26 11.65 -0.87 9.94
CA ARG A 26 12.69 -0.73 10.98
C ARG A 26 13.59 0.48 10.68
N GLY A 27 13.88 1.27 11.72
CA GLY A 27 14.73 2.47 11.61
C GLY A 27 14.12 3.64 10.81
N SER A 28 12.83 3.57 10.45
CA SER A 28 12.12 4.65 9.77
C SER A 28 11.33 5.52 10.76
N LEU A 29 10.80 6.65 10.28
CA LEU A 29 9.96 7.54 11.09
C LEU A 29 8.64 6.87 11.53
N ASN A 30 8.09 5.97 10.72
CA ASN A 30 6.86 5.23 11.02
C ASN A 30 5.69 6.16 11.42
N GLU A 31 5.46 7.19 10.60
CA GLU A 31 4.33 8.11 10.78
C GLU A 31 3.00 7.36 10.89
N THR A 32 2.20 7.66 11.91
CA THR A 32 1.00 6.88 12.25
C THR A 32 0.05 6.67 11.08
N SER A 33 -0.17 7.69 10.25
CA SER A 33 -1.03 7.58 9.07
C SER A 33 -0.45 6.68 7.98
N ASP A 34 0.87 6.75 7.76
CA ASP A 34 1.58 5.89 6.80
C ASP A 34 1.56 4.42 7.28
N VAL A 35 1.74 4.20 8.59
CA VAL A 35 1.63 2.88 9.22
C VAL A 35 0.20 2.32 9.12
N LEU A 36 -0.83 3.13 9.39
CA LEU A 36 -2.23 2.72 9.27
C LEU A 36 -2.54 2.21 7.86
N LEU A 37 -2.08 2.95 6.84
CA LEU A 37 -2.26 2.54 5.45
C LEU A 37 -1.58 1.18 5.21
N VAL A 38 -0.29 1.06 5.54
CA VAL A 38 0.47 -0.18 5.33
C VAL A 38 -0.17 -1.38 6.05
N GLN A 39 -0.52 -1.24 7.33
CA GLN A 39 -1.15 -2.29 8.10
C GLN A 39 -2.50 -2.69 7.50
N TYR A 40 -3.31 -1.73 7.07
CA TYR A 40 -4.59 -1.99 6.44
C TYR A 40 -4.44 -2.76 5.12
N MET A 41 -3.50 -2.36 4.26
CA MET A 41 -3.22 -3.03 2.99
C MET A 41 -2.70 -4.46 3.20
N LEU A 42 -1.76 -4.65 4.14
CA LEU A 42 -1.24 -5.98 4.49
C LEU A 42 -2.35 -6.87 5.05
N LYS A 43 -3.13 -6.36 6.01
CA LYS A 43 -4.23 -7.12 6.62
C LYS A 43 -5.21 -7.62 5.57
N ALA A 44 -5.72 -6.72 4.72
CA ALA A 44 -6.64 -7.10 3.65
C ALA A 44 -6.03 -8.12 2.68
N THR A 45 -4.73 -7.99 2.40
CA THR A 45 -4.02 -8.93 1.51
C THR A 45 -3.87 -10.32 2.13
N TYR A 46 -3.52 -10.43 3.42
CA TYR A 46 -3.31 -11.71 4.09
C TYR A 46 -4.61 -12.39 4.55
N GLU A 47 -5.68 -11.63 4.82
CA GLU A 47 -6.98 -12.18 5.21
C GLU A 47 -7.80 -12.66 4.00
N SER A 48 -7.45 -12.25 2.78
CA SER A 48 -8.17 -12.69 1.59
C SER A 48 -7.91 -14.16 1.28
N SER A 49 -8.97 -14.93 1.04
CA SER A 49 -8.89 -16.31 0.54
C SER A 49 -8.34 -16.41 -0.88
N THR A 50 -8.28 -15.29 -1.61
CA THR A 50 -7.68 -15.21 -2.95
C THR A 50 -6.20 -14.87 -2.93
N ALA A 51 -5.61 -14.67 -1.73
CA ALA A 51 -4.18 -14.58 -1.54
C ALA A 51 -3.53 -15.88 -2.05
N GLY A 52 -2.84 -15.81 -3.19
CA GLY A 52 -2.24 -16.99 -3.81
C GLY A 52 -1.24 -17.72 -2.91
N ALA A 53 -0.85 -18.93 -3.31
CA ALA A 53 0.08 -19.80 -2.57
C ALA A 53 1.41 -19.12 -2.16
N SER A 54 1.81 -18.04 -2.81
CA SER A 54 3.01 -17.25 -2.51
C SER A 54 2.98 -16.53 -1.16
N LEU A 55 1.80 -16.34 -0.55
CA LEU A 55 1.65 -15.72 0.77
C LEU A 55 1.57 -16.75 1.91
N THR A 56 1.75 -18.04 1.59
CA THR A 56 1.86 -19.10 2.61
C THR A 56 3.11 -18.93 3.47
N GLY A 57 3.01 -19.30 4.74
CA GLY A 57 4.12 -19.17 5.70
C GLY A 57 4.27 -17.77 6.31
N ALA A 58 3.23 -16.94 6.22
CA ALA A 58 3.20 -15.63 6.87
C ALA A 58 3.52 -15.75 8.38
N PRO A 59 4.23 -14.77 8.97
CA PRO A 59 4.42 -14.68 10.42
C PRO A 59 3.11 -14.90 11.18
N LYS A 60 3.17 -15.73 12.24
CA LYS A 60 1.99 -16.04 13.06
C LYS A 60 1.59 -14.81 13.86
N GLY A 61 0.30 -14.47 13.82
CA GLY A 61 -0.27 -13.38 14.61
C GLY A 61 -1.49 -12.78 13.92
N VAL A 62 -2.25 -11.98 14.66
CA VAL A 62 -3.33 -11.17 14.09
C VAL A 62 -2.80 -9.76 13.92
N LEU A 63 -2.62 -9.32 12.67
CA LEU A 63 -2.19 -7.96 12.37
C LEU A 63 -3.31 -6.98 12.77
N LYS A 64 -3.01 -6.12 13.74
CA LYS A 64 -3.89 -5.03 14.17
C LYS A 64 -3.59 -3.78 13.36
N VAL A 65 -4.63 -3.10 12.89
CA VAL A 65 -4.49 -1.79 12.22
C VAL A 65 -4.53 -0.70 13.29
N SER A 66 -3.43 -0.56 14.03
CA SER A 66 -3.31 0.34 15.19
C SER A 66 -2.63 1.67 14.85
N GLY A 67 -1.91 1.74 13.72
CA GLY A 67 -1.05 2.87 13.39
C GLY A 67 0.26 2.91 14.19
N VAL A 68 0.53 1.88 15.00
CA VAL A 68 1.80 1.68 15.70
C VAL A 68 2.56 0.59 14.97
N ALA A 69 3.75 0.91 14.45
CA ALA A 69 4.58 -0.04 13.73
C ALA A 69 5.28 -0.97 14.73
N ASP A 70 4.78 -2.19 14.84
CA ASP A 70 5.32 -3.23 15.71
C ASP A 70 6.14 -4.27 14.94
N GLU A 71 6.76 -5.19 15.68
CA GLU A 71 7.58 -6.26 15.11
C GLU A 71 6.81 -7.11 14.09
N LEU A 72 5.53 -7.43 14.36
CA LEU A 72 4.69 -8.18 13.44
C LEU A 72 4.46 -7.41 12.12
N THR A 73 4.26 -6.10 12.20
CA THR A 73 4.16 -5.23 11.02
C THR A 73 5.43 -5.33 10.17
N PHE A 74 6.61 -5.22 10.77
CA PHE A 74 7.88 -5.31 10.06
C PHE A 74 8.12 -6.69 9.44
N ASP A 75 7.79 -7.75 10.16
CA ASP A 75 7.95 -9.12 9.68
C ASP A 75 7.02 -9.40 8.49
N LEU A 76 5.79 -8.88 8.52
CA LEU A 76 4.83 -9.01 7.42
C LEU A 76 5.23 -8.20 6.18
N ILE A 77 5.82 -7.00 6.35
CA ILE A 77 6.41 -6.23 5.23
C ILE A 77 7.49 -7.08 4.56
N ARG A 78 8.45 -7.59 5.34
CA ARG A 78 9.55 -8.38 4.79
C ARG A 78 9.09 -9.69 4.17
N HIS A 79 8.13 -10.37 4.80
CA HIS A 79 7.52 -11.56 4.22
C HIS A 79 6.86 -11.26 2.89
N PHE A 80 6.08 -10.18 2.80
CA PHE A 80 5.43 -9.77 1.56
C PHE A 80 6.46 -9.48 0.46
N GLN A 81 7.53 -8.75 0.75
CA GLN A 81 8.62 -8.49 -0.21
C GLN A 81 9.24 -9.79 -0.74
N LYS A 82 9.55 -10.75 0.14
CA LYS A 82 10.07 -12.07 -0.27
C LYS A 82 9.06 -12.86 -1.10
N SER A 83 7.77 -12.79 -0.78
CA SER A 83 6.72 -13.40 -1.58
C SER A 83 6.63 -12.79 -2.98
N MET A 84 6.80 -11.47 -3.11
CA MET A 84 6.85 -10.79 -4.42
C MET A 84 8.08 -11.24 -5.22
N GLN A 85 9.25 -11.35 -4.60
CA GLN A 85 10.45 -11.88 -5.27
C GLN A 85 10.24 -13.33 -5.76
N LYS A 86 9.60 -14.20 -4.96
CA LYS A 86 9.26 -15.57 -5.38
C LYS A 86 8.31 -15.62 -6.58
N LEU A 87 7.47 -14.58 -6.76
CA LEU A 87 6.61 -14.41 -7.92
C LEU A 87 7.32 -13.76 -9.13
N GLY A 88 8.63 -13.48 -9.03
CA GLY A 88 9.40 -12.83 -10.08
C GLY A 88 9.21 -11.31 -10.14
N ILE A 89 8.57 -10.70 -9.13
CA ILE A 89 8.43 -9.25 -9.05
C ILE A 89 9.67 -8.68 -8.36
N PRO A 90 10.51 -7.90 -9.06
CA PRO A 90 11.78 -7.42 -8.51
C PRO A 90 11.51 -6.38 -7.43
N THR A 91 11.58 -6.78 -6.16
CA THR A 91 11.36 -5.92 -4.99
C THR A 91 12.57 -6.05 -4.08
N VAL A 92 12.96 -4.99 -3.37
CA VAL A 92 13.99 -5.05 -2.33
C VAL A 92 13.41 -5.70 -1.06
N ASP A 93 14.14 -6.58 -0.37
CA ASP A 93 13.67 -7.31 0.83
C ASP A 93 14.21 -6.74 2.17
N ASP A 94 14.29 -5.41 2.23
CA ASP A 94 14.84 -4.64 3.34
C ASP A 94 13.88 -4.44 4.54
N GLY A 95 12.64 -4.93 4.43
CA GLY A 95 11.61 -4.76 5.46
C GLY A 95 11.09 -3.33 5.58
N ARG A 96 11.24 -2.52 4.52
CA ARG A 96 10.77 -1.13 4.47
C ARG A 96 9.87 -0.86 3.28
N ILE A 97 8.92 0.04 3.48
CA ILE A 97 8.06 0.57 2.43
C ILE A 97 8.37 2.04 2.30
N ASP A 98 9.10 2.38 1.22
CA ASP A 98 9.43 3.76 0.89
C ASP A 98 8.37 4.39 -0.02
N PRO A 99 8.21 5.73 0.06
CA PRO A 99 7.27 6.47 -0.78
C PRO A 99 7.67 6.40 -2.26
N VAL A 100 6.67 6.36 -3.13
CA VAL A 100 6.89 6.63 -4.57
C VAL A 100 6.93 8.16 -4.77
N PRO A 101 7.97 8.73 -5.41
CA PRO A 101 8.03 10.17 -5.67
C PRO A 101 6.84 10.66 -6.52
N ARG A 102 6.30 11.85 -6.23
CA ARG A 102 5.15 12.43 -6.96
C ARG A 102 5.39 12.61 -8.47
N SER A 103 6.65 12.80 -8.87
CA SER A 103 7.05 12.92 -10.27
C SER A 103 7.07 11.57 -11.02
N THR A 104 6.81 10.46 -10.34
CA THR A 104 6.81 9.12 -10.94
C THR A 104 5.52 8.92 -11.72
N THR A 105 5.64 8.72 -13.02
CA THR A 105 4.52 8.35 -13.88
C THR A 105 4.25 6.85 -13.83
N ALA A 106 3.07 6.40 -14.28
CA ALA A 106 2.79 4.97 -14.43
C ALA A 106 3.82 4.27 -15.35
N TYR A 107 4.36 5.01 -16.33
CA TYR A 107 5.44 4.53 -17.18
C TYR A 107 6.73 4.29 -16.39
N ASP A 108 7.13 5.23 -15.53
CA ASP A 108 8.32 5.11 -14.69
C ASP A 108 8.26 3.94 -13.71
N MET A 109 7.04 3.58 -13.27
CA MET A 109 6.80 2.45 -12.37
C MET A 109 7.15 1.10 -13.00
N THR A 110 7.12 1.00 -14.34
CA THR A 110 7.38 -0.24 -15.08
C THR A 110 8.83 -0.40 -15.55
N LYS A 111 9.65 0.66 -15.47
CA LYS A 111 11.03 0.68 -16.01
C LYS A 111 12.14 0.51 -14.98
N ARG A 112 11.82 0.54 -13.69
CA ARG A 112 12.82 0.41 -12.63
C ARG A 112 13.28 -1.04 -12.50
N ALA A 113 14.58 -1.23 -12.28
CA ALA A 113 15.14 -2.55 -11.98
C ALA A 113 14.54 -3.17 -10.71
N PHE A 114 14.11 -2.33 -9.75
CA PHE A 114 13.35 -2.72 -8.57
C PHE A 114 12.09 -1.87 -8.43
N GLN A 115 10.97 -2.54 -8.21
CA GLN A 115 9.67 -1.96 -7.96
C GLN A 115 9.54 -1.59 -6.48
N HIS A 116 8.99 -0.42 -6.19
CA HIS A 116 8.66 -0.03 -4.82
C HIS A 116 7.59 -0.96 -4.26
N THR A 117 7.78 -1.49 -3.05
CA THR A 117 6.86 -2.45 -2.40
C THR A 117 5.43 -1.93 -2.33
N ILE A 118 5.23 -0.62 -2.13
CA ILE A 118 3.90 0.00 -2.08
C ILE A 118 3.12 -0.20 -3.38
N ILE A 119 3.79 -0.31 -4.53
CA ILE A 119 3.14 -0.56 -5.82
C ILE A 119 2.53 -1.96 -5.84
N SER A 120 3.30 -2.97 -5.42
CA SER A 120 2.83 -4.35 -5.33
C SER A 120 1.71 -4.49 -4.29
N LEU A 121 1.76 -3.74 -3.19
CA LEU A 121 0.66 -3.70 -2.22
C LEU A 121 -0.62 -3.08 -2.78
N ASN A 122 -0.52 -2.00 -3.56
CA ASN A 122 -1.69 -1.43 -4.24
C ASN A 122 -2.31 -2.44 -5.19
N HIS A 123 -1.49 -3.13 -5.98
CA HIS A 123 -1.97 -4.17 -6.88
C HIS A 123 -2.64 -5.34 -6.13
N ALA A 124 -2.02 -5.82 -5.06
CA ALA A 124 -2.59 -6.88 -4.21
C ALA A 124 -3.94 -6.45 -3.64
N LEU A 125 -4.03 -5.24 -3.08
CA LEU A 125 -5.27 -4.71 -2.53
C LEU A 125 -6.36 -4.55 -3.58
N HIS A 126 -6.03 -4.02 -4.77
CA HIS A 126 -6.97 -3.91 -5.87
C HIS A 126 -7.50 -5.28 -6.31
N THR A 127 -6.65 -6.31 -6.25
CA THR A 127 -7.03 -7.69 -6.58
C THR A 127 -7.98 -8.29 -5.54
N VAL A 128 -7.70 -8.09 -4.25
CA VAL A 128 -8.51 -8.67 -3.17
C VAL A 128 -9.77 -7.87 -2.84
N ARG A 129 -9.79 -6.56 -3.14
CA ARG A 129 -10.89 -5.63 -2.83
C ARG A 129 -11.18 -4.68 -3.99
N PRO A 130 -11.51 -5.18 -5.20
CA PRO A 130 -11.67 -4.33 -6.38
C PRO A 130 -12.79 -3.29 -6.23
N ASN A 131 -13.86 -3.61 -5.51
CA ASN A 131 -14.98 -2.69 -5.31
C ASN A 131 -14.67 -1.57 -4.30
N ASP A 132 -13.87 -1.87 -3.28
CA ASP A 132 -13.51 -0.88 -2.26
C ASP A 132 -12.29 -0.05 -2.67
N TYR A 133 -11.39 -0.62 -3.47
CA TYR A 133 -10.10 -0.02 -3.81
C TYR A 133 -10.22 1.41 -4.38
N PRO A 134 -11.16 1.75 -5.28
CA PRO A 134 -11.28 3.13 -5.76
C PRO A 134 -11.67 4.13 -4.68
N ARG A 135 -12.27 3.67 -3.57
CA ARG A 135 -12.82 4.50 -2.49
C ARG A 135 -12.55 3.87 -1.13
N LEU A 136 -11.30 3.60 -0.80
CA LEU A 136 -10.95 2.90 0.45
C LEU A 136 -11.47 3.62 1.70
N TRP A 137 -11.63 4.93 1.65
CA TRP A 137 -12.22 5.71 2.74
C TRP A 137 -13.68 5.32 3.03
N ASN A 138 -14.42 4.81 2.04
CA ASN A 138 -15.80 4.34 2.20
C ASN A 138 -15.89 2.88 2.67
N ALA A 139 -14.78 2.14 2.71
CA ALA A 139 -14.81 0.76 3.16
C ALA A 139 -15.29 0.68 4.63
N PRO A 140 -16.20 -0.25 4.97
CA PRO A 140 -16.79 -0.33 6.32
C PRO A 140 -15.76 -0.52 7.42
N ASP A 141 -14.69 -1.25 7.13
CA ASP A 141 -13.59 -1.60 8.04
C ASP A 141 -12.39 -0.64 7.93
N CYS A 142 -12.46 0.40 7.10
CA CYS A 142 -11.41 1.41 7.02
C CYS A 142 -11.34 2.18 8.34
N PRO A 143 -10.17 2.23 9.03
CA PRO A 143 -10.03 2.92 10.29
C PRO A 143 -10.44 4.40 10.18
N PRO A 144 -11.19 4.97 11.14
CA PRO A 144 -11.64 6.37 11.06
C PRO A 144 -10.51 7.37 10.79
N ALA A 145 -9.36 7.19 11.47
CA ALA A 145 -8.18 8.03 11.28
C ALA A 145 -7.57 7.91 9.88
N LEU A 146 -7.64 6.74 9.23
CA LEU A 146 -7.18 6.58 7.86
C LEU A 146 -8.19 7.15 6.86
N ARG A 147 -9.49 6.91 7.09
CA ARG A 147 -10.60 7.46 6.29
C ARG A 147 -10.50 8.97 6.15
N GLU A 148 -10.35 9.68 7.27
CA GLU A 148 -10.24 11.14 7.28
C GLU A 148 -9.08 11.62 6.41
N ARG A 149 -7.91 10.96 6.50
CA ARG A 149 -6.73 11.32 5.72
C ARG A 149 -6.93 11.10 4.23
N LEU A 150 -7.44 9.93 3.84
CA LEU A 150 -7.65 9.61 2.43
C LEU A 150 -8.72 10.50 1.80
N PHE A 151 -9.78 10.83 2.54
CA PHE A 151 -10.86 11.70 2.07
C PHE A 151 -10.38 13.12 1.75
N ILE A 152 -9.57 13.74 2.64
CA ILE A 152 -9.04 15.09 2.43
C ILE A 152 -8.25 15.19 1.11
N TYR A 153 -7.41 14.19 0.81
CA TYR A 153 -6.62 14.20 -0.42
C TYR A 153 -7.45 13.97 -1.67
N TRP A 154 -8.50 13.14 -1.60
CA TRP A 154 -9.43 12.98 -2.71
C TRP A 154 -10.12 14.30 -3.05
N VAL A 155 -10.71 14.96 -2.04
CA VAL A 155 -11.38 16.25 -2.23
C VAL A 155 -10.41 17.30 -2.77
N ALA A 156 -9.24 17.46 -2.15
CA ALA A 156 -8.25 18.45 -2.59
C ALA A 156 -7.72 18.18 -4.01
N GLY A 157 -7.59 16.90 -4.40
CA GLY A 157 -7.16 16.49 -5.73
C GLY A 157 -8.20 16.78 -6.82
N GLU A 158 -9.50 16.74 -6.50
CA GLU A 158 -10.56 17.14 -7.44
C GLU A 158 -10.62 18.67 -7.64
N TYR A 159 -10.40 19.46 -6.58
CA TYR A 159 -10.44 20.93 -6.68
C TYR A 159 -9.28 21.55 -7.46
N MET A 160 -8.12 20.88 -7.56
CA MET A 160 -6.99 21.37 -8.38
C MET A 160 -7.09 21.04 -9.88
N ARG A 161 -8.21 20.46 -10.33
CA ARG A 161 -8.46 20.16 -11.76
C ARG A 161 -9.30 21.22 -12.49
N TYR A 162 -9.60 22.35 -11.83
CA TYR A 162 -10.31 23.49 -12.40
C TYR A 162 -9.44 24.74 -12.40
#